data_AF-A0AAU7B1H9-F1
#
_entry.id   AF-A0AAU7B1H9-F1
#
_cell.length_a   1.000
_cell.length_b   1.000
_cell.length_c   1.000
_cell.angle_alpha   90.00
_cell.angle_beta   90.00
_cell.angle_gamma   90.00
#
_symmetry.space_group_name_H-M   'P 1'
#
loop_
_entity.id
_entity.type
_entity.pdbx_description
1 polymer ?
#
loop_
_entity_poly.entity_id
_entity_poly.type
_entity_poly.pdbx_seq_one_letter_code
_entity_poly.pdbx_strand_id
1 'polypeptide(L)'
;MIPAPLTPDELLTLDLDGTPLPFHDLVADGLERDYSARVPALRGLIGAGTGRRQAFAAALLAAWGDRDGLLAISGWAQDPAAVPWAADPAVEDRFGQGDATFGMLAWALSVEGDRPVTEPVAQLRVGATRALLLLADRVRFDGDLALLLDLDPVLAARVGPELTWAVAEAAAAARGDRPQLRVQAESLDDFAARRAESPLPAVTVDAPRLLGWATRLARLLPAGPDDALAALDLTGTAERPGRVAIAPPPAGVESAALVLREDALDHVLLRFARHAAPTRAALDAALGTAIALPVLPGGAGTPVAYRVAPPAATHACTVIATFNGSAPEDPASRPDTVALRRDRLPASAPAPAPAPGTGGPTPARGNPIPGGYAVADRPVRVVAAPDGTVRVSALDLLSGALVPADALVPVIAGGGRGVQPLGDSAFDVLVAALRRVASHDRQVAAIAWHPTGDPVLPHRAEHAGRSYLLEDGDYPMQARYVVHCGGDEVDRLDAWPRTWTRAHGDGSATATATATAGDDGP
;
A
#
# COMPACT_ATOMS: atom_id res chain seq x y z
N MET A 1 -26.59 19.27 21.36
CA MET A 1 -27.50 19.69 20.27
C MET A 1 -27.10 18.93 19.03
N ILE A 2 -28.02 18.15 18.43
CA ILE A 2 -27.77 17.53 17.12
C ILE A 2 -28.02 18.64 16.08
N PRO A 3 -27.05 18.97 15.21
CA PRO A 3 -27.28 19.97 14.18
C PRO A 3 -28.46 19.54 13.29
N ALA A 4 -29.25 20.50 12.83
CA ALA A 4 -30.33 20.22 11.89
C ALA A 4 -29.77 19.53 10.63
N PRO A 5 -30.50 18.60 10.01
CA PRO A 5 -30.05 17.97 8.78
C PRO A 5 -29.92 19.03 7.67
N LEU A 6 -28.80 19.00 6.95
CA LEU A 6 -28.57 19.87 5.80
C LEU A 6 -29.60 19.60 4.71
N THR A 7 -30.10 20.66 4.07
CA THR A 7 -30.92 20.56 2.87
C THR A 7 -30.10 20.06 1.67
N PRO A 8 -30.74 19.56 0.60
CA PRO A 8 -30.04 19.12 -0.62
C PRO A 8 -29.08 20.15 -1.20
N ASP A 9 -29.43 21.43 -1.19
CA ASP A 9 -28.58 22.48 -1.78
C ASP A 9 -27.42 22.82 -0.84
N GLU A 10 -27.64 22.81 0.48
CA GLU A 10 -26.57 23.01 1.47
C GLU A 10 -25.54 21.88 1.45
N LEU A 11 -25.96 20.64 1.21
CA LEU A 11 -25.06 19.49 1.04
C LEU A 11 -24.06 19.70 -0.11
N LEU A 12 -24.48 20.41 -1.16
CA LEU A 12 -23.72 20.63 -2.40
C LEU A 12 -22.99 21.97 -2.42
N THR A 13 -23.18 22.85 -1.43
CA THR A 13 -22.65 24.22 -1.46
C THR A 13 -22.00 24.69 -0.17
N LEU A 14 -22.26 24.09 1.00
CA LEU A 14 -21.63 24.53 2.25
C LEU A 14 -20.44 23.66 2.64
N ASP A 15 -19.40 24.21 3.25
CA ASP A 15 -18.34 23.45 3.92
C ASP A 15 -18.79 22.91 5.30
N LEU A 16 -17.92 22.19 6.01
CA LEU A 16 -18.22 21.65 7.35
C LEU A 16 -18.53 22.73 8.41
N ASP A 17 -18.13 23.98 8.16
CA ASP A 17 -18.34 25.13 9.05
C ASP A 17 -19.62 25.90 8.69
N GLY A 18 -20.33 25.48 7.64
CA GLY A 18 -21.55 26.11 7.15
C GLY A 18 -21.30 27.30 6.21
N THR A 19 -20.07 27.47 5.73
CA THR A 19 -19.69 28.53 4.79
C THR A 19 -19.95 28.09 3.35
N PRO A 20 -20.61 28.91 2.52
CA PRO A 20 -20.77 28.60 1.10
C PRO A 20 -19.42 28.55 0.37
N LEU A 21 -19.18 27.46 -0.36
CA LEU A 21 -18.02 27.27 -1.22
C LEU A 21 -18.44 27.05 -2.70
N PRO A 22 -17.64 27.55 -3.66
CA PRO A 22 -17.67 27.05 -5.02
C PRO A 22 -17.51 25.52 -5.08
N PHE A 23 -18.08 24.90 -6.11
CA PHE A 23 -18.08 23.44 -6.24
C PHE A 23 -16.68 22.82 -6.20
N HIS A 24 -15.70 23.41 -6.90
CA HIS A 24 -14.33 22.91 -6.92
C HIS A 24 -13.64 23.03 -5.56
N ASP A 25 -13.90 24.12 -4.84
CA ASP A 25 -13.39 24.33 -3.48
C ASP A 25 -14.01 23.33 -2.50
N LEU A 26 -15.30 23.00 -2.66
CA LEU A 26 -15.95 21.98 -1.84
C LEU A 26 -15.37 20.57 -2.09
N VAL A 27 -15.04 20.25 -3.34
CA VAL A 27 -14.35 19.00 -3.67
C VAL A 27 -12.99 18.95 -2.98
N ALA A 28 -12.18 20.01 -3.10
CA ALA A 28 -10.87 20.11 -2.48
C ALA A 28 -10.93 20.01 -0.94
N ASP A 29 -11.85 20.75 -0.31
CA ASP A 29 -12.06 20.71 1.14
C ASP A 29 -12.44 19.28 1.61
N GLY A 30 -13.23 18.54 0.82
CA GLY A 30 -13.58 17.15 1.12
C GLY A 30 -12.45 16.13 0.95
N LEU A 31 -11.38 16.47 0.22
CA LEU A 31 -10.15 15.67 0.19
C LEU A 31 -9.29 15.92 1.44
N GLU A 32 -9.30 17.13 1.98
CA GLU A 32 -8.51 17.51 3.15
C GLU A 32 -9.19 17.16 4.47
N ARG A 33 -10.53 17.24 4.53
CA ARG A 33 -11.33 17.07 5.75
C ARG A 33 -12.26 15.85 5.68
N ASP A 34 -12.75 15.42 6.84
CA ASP A 34 -13.64 14.25 6.94
C ASP A 34 -15.11 14.62 6.67
N TYR A 35 -15.56 14.35 5.45
CA TYR A 35 -16.95 14.50 5.01
C TYR A 35 -17.79 13.24 5.14
N SER A 36 -17.32 12.20 5.85
CA SER A 36 -17.99 10.89 5.93
C SER A 36 -19.45 10.98 6.39
N ALA A 37 -19.79 11.93 7.26
CA ALA A 37 -21.16 12.14 7.72
C ALA A 37 -22.13 12.61 6.61
N ARG A 38 -21.62 13.21 5.52
CA ARG A 38 -22.43 13.68 4.38
C ARG A 38 -22.64 12.61 3.31
N VAL A 39 -21.75 11.62 3.22
CA VAL A 39 -21.78 10.59 2.18
C VAL A 39 -23.14 9.89 2.06
N PRO A 40 -23.82 9.46 3.15
CA PRO A 40 -25.14 8.83 3.04
C PRO A 40 -26.20 9.75 2.39
N ALA A 41 -26.18 11.05 2.71
CA ALA A 41 -27.12 12.00 2.16
C ALA A 41 -26.85 12.29 0.67
N LEU A 42 -25.57 12.42 0.29
CA LEU A 42 -25.16 12.56 -1.11
C LEU A 42 -25.56 11.34 -1.96
N ARG A 43 -25.42 10.11 -1.43
CA ARG A 43 -25.90 8.89 -2.10
C ARG A 43 -27.42 8.91 -2.28
N GLY A 44 -28.15 9.39 -1.28
CA GLY A 44 -29.58 9.65 -1.39
C GLY A 44 -29.93 10.62 -2.54
N LEU A 45 -29.12 11.67 -2.73
CA LEU A 45 -29.31 12.62 -3.84
C LEU A 45 -29.05 11.99 -5.22
N ILE A 46 -28.12 11.05 -5.37
CA ILE A 46 -27.94 10.33 -6.65
C ILE A 46 -29.24 9.59 -7.04
N GLY A 47 -29.91 8.94 -6.08
CA GLY A 47 -31.11 8.14 -6.35
C GLY A 47 -32.42 8.95 -6.46
N ALA A 48 -32.56 10.02 -5.67
CA ALA A 48 -33.83 10.74 -5.51
C ALA A 48 -33.75 12.25 -5.79
N GLY A 49 -32.58 12.76 -6.18
CA GLY A 49 -32.41 14.17 -6.53
C GLY A 49 -33.02 14.55 -7.87
N THR A 50 -32.91 15.84 -8.21
CA THR A 50 -33.19 16.37 -9.55
C THR A 50 -31.91 16.31 -10.40
N GLY A 51 -32.03 16.42 -11.73
CA GLY A 51 -30.92 16.25 -12.68
C GLY A 51 -29.60 16.90 -12.25
N ARG A 52 -29.62 18.20 -11.95
CA ARG A 52 -28.45 18.94 -11.45
C ARG A 52 -27.93 18.41 -10.11
N ARG A 53 -28.79 18.14 -9.14
CA ARG A 53 -28.39 17.65 -7.81
C ARG A 53 -27.78 16.25 -7.90
N GLN A 54 -28.31 15.40 -8.78
CA GLN A 54 -27.77 14.07 -9.04
C GLN A 54 -26.36 14.15 -9.61
N ALA A 55 -26.15 14.97 -10.64
CA ALA A 55 -24.84 15.14 -11.26
C ALA A 55 -23.78 15.65 -10.26
N PHE A 56 -24.11 16.70 -9.49
CA PHE A 56 -23.19 17.28 -8.51
C PHE A 56 -22.89 16.31 -7.35
N ALA A 57 -23.89 15.59 -6.85
CA ALA A 57 -23.68 14.58 -5.80
C ALA A 57 -22.78 13.44 -6.28
N ALA A 58 -22.98 12.95 -7.50
CA ALA A 58 -22.13 11.93 -8.09
C ALA A 58 -20.70 12.42 -8.32
N ALA A 59 -20.53 13.67 -8.76
CA ALA A 59 -19.22 14.28 -8.94
C ALA A 59 -18.45 14.41 -7.61
N LEU A 60 -19.06 14.92 -6.53
CA LEU A 60 -18.44 14.97 -5.21
C LEU A 60 -18.04 13.58 -4.72
N LEU A 61 -18.97 12.62 -4.80
CA LEU A 61 -18.74 11.25 -4.37
C LEU A 61 -17.61 10.59 -5.18
N ALA A 62 -17.58 10.77 -6.50
CA ALA A 62 -16.52 10.24 -7.35
C ALA A 62 -15.15 10.85 -7.02
N ALA A 63 -15.07 12.17 -6.83
CA ALA A 63 -13.83 12.86 -6.45
C ALA A 63 -13.32 12.41 -5.07
N TRP A 64 -14.22 12.03 -4.15
CA TRP A 64 -13.84 11.48 -2.84
C TRP A 64 -13.60 9.96 -2.85
N GLY A 65 -13.58 9.33 -4.03
CA GLY A 65 -13.34 7.90 -4.20
C GLY A 65 -14.50 7.01 -3.74
N ASP A 66 -15.71 7.54 -3.65
CA ASP A 66 -16.89 6.77 -3.26
C ASP A 66 -17.41 5.92 -4.43
N ARG A 67 -17.71 4.66 -4.09
CA ARG A 67 -18.19 3.66 -5.05
C ARG A 67 -19.44 4.10 -5.81
N ASP A 68 -20.42 4.70 -5.14
CA ASP A 68 -21.72 4.97 -5.75
C ASP A 68 -21.63 6.14 -6.76
N GLY A 69 -20.76 7.12 -6.49
CA GLY A 69 -20.45 8.19 -7.45
C GLY A 69 -19.81 7.65 -8.72
N LEU A 70 -18.79 6.80 -8.60
CA LEU A 70 -18.09 6.18 -9.74
C LEU A 70 -19.01 5.27 -10.58
N LEU A 71 -19.88 4.51 -9.90
CA LEU A 71 -20.87 3.67 -10.58
C LEU A 71 -21.96 4.49 -11.29
N ALA A 72 -22.41 5.60 -10.69
CA ALA A 72 -23.37 6.50 -11.32
C ALA A 72 -22.82 7.09 -12.63
N ILE A 73 -21.57 7.60 -12.61
CA ILE A 73 -20.89 8.12 -13.81
C ILE A 73 -20.83 7.04 -14.90
N SER A 74 -20.39 5.83 -14.54
CA SER A 74 -20.31 4.70 -15.47
C SER A 74 -21.67 4.36 -16.08
N GLY A 75 -22.73 4.32 -15.26
CA GLY A 75 -24.08 4.02 -15.71
C GLY A 75 -24.65 5.07 -16.65
N TRP A 76 -24.51 6.36 -16.32
CA TRP A 76 -24.99 7.46 -17.17
C TRP A 76 -24.22 7.54 -18.48
N ALA A 77 -22.94 7.18 -18.49
CA ALA A 77 -22.16 7.16 -19.72
C ALA A 77 -22.57 6.04 -20.70
N GLN A 78 -23.23 4.98 -20.22
CA GLN A 78 -23.73 3.91 -21.09
C GLN A 78 -24.98 4.30 -21.89
N ASP A 79 -25.81 5.20 -21.35
CA ASP A 79 -26.99 5.74 -22.02
C ASP A 79 -27.09 7.26 -21.82
N PRO A 80 -26.31 8.05 -22.59
CA PRO A 80 -26.25 9.50 -22.41
C PRO A 80 -27.56 10.22 -22.75
N ALA A 81 -28.50 9.56 -23.45
CA ALA A 81 -29.81 10.14 -23.77
C ALA A 81 -30.79 10.02 -22.60
N ALA A 82 -30.55 9.09 -21.67
CA ALA A 82 -31.37 8.84 -20.49
C ALA A 82 -30.78 9.46 -19.21
N VAL A 83 -29.80 10.37 -19.32
CA VAL A 83 -29.22 11.01 -18.14
C VAL A 83 -30.26 11.87 -17.41
N PRO A 84 -30.16 12.00 -16.07
CA PRO A 84 -31.18 12.73 -15.31
C PRO A 84 -31.27 14.23 -15.61
N TRP A 85 -30.24 14.80 -16.26
CA TRP A 85 -30.18 16.20 -16.71
C TRP A 85 -30.41 16.35 -18.23
N ALA A 86 -30.96 15.33 -18.91
CA ALA A 86 -31.14 15.36 -20.36
C ALA A 86 -32.03 16.53 -20.86
N ALA A 87 -32.95 17.00 -20.01
CA ALA A 87 -33.82 18.13 -20.32
C ALA A 87 -33.24 19.50 -19.89
N ASP A 88 -32.30 19.51 -18.94
CA ASP A 88 -31.76 20.72 -18.31
C ASP A 88 -30.32 20.45 -17.83
N PRO A 89 -29.30 20.89 -18.57
CA PRO A 89 -27.90 20.62 -18.23
C PRO A 89 -27.55 21.01 -16.80
N ALA A 90 -26.83 20.13 -16.08
CA ALA A 90 -26.39 20.45 -14.73
C ALA A 90 -25.32 21.56 -14.73
N VAL A 91 -24.46 21.52 -15.75
CA VAL A 91 -23.44 22.52 -16.05
C VAL A 91 -23.55 22.91 -17.51
N GLU A 92 -23.70 24.20 -17.78
CA GLU A 92 -23.60 24.76 -19.12
C GLU A 92 -22.13 25.08 -19.42
N ASP A 93 -21.73 24.99 -20.68
CA ASP A 93 -20.40 25.45 -21.07
C ASP A 93 -20.19 26.95 -20.84
N ARG A 94 -18.92 27.36 -20.85
CA ARG A 94 -18.52 28.77 -20.66
C ARG A 94 -19.10 29.76 -21.68
N PHE A 95 -19.64 29.27 -22.79
CA PHE A 95 -20.29 30.06 -23.84
C PHE A 95 -21.83 29.95 -23.81
N GLY A 96 -22.40 29.18 -22.88
CA GLY A 96 -23.84 28.91 -22.76
C GLY A 96 -24.42 28.09 -23.92
N GLN A 97 -23.61 27.36 -24.69
CA GLN A 97 -24.04 26.74 -25.95
C GLN A 97 -24.32 25.23 -25.88
N GLY A 98 -24.17 24.61 -24.71
CA GLY A 98 -24.40 23.18 -24.57
C GLY A 98 -24.11 22.62 -23.19
N ASP A 99 -24.44 21.34 -23.05
CA ASP A 99 -24.20 20.55 -21.84
C ASP A 99 -22.71 20.29 -21.65
N ALA A 100 -22.17 20.72 -20.50
CA ALA A 100 -20.80 20.47 -20.05
C ALA A 100 -20.76 19.55 -18.81
N THR A 101 -21.88 18.93 -18.45
CA THR A 101 -22.01 18.08 -17.26
C THR A 101 -21.05 16.89 -17.32
N PHE A 102 -20.90 16.25 -18.47
CA PHE A 102 -19.93 15.15 -18.63
C PHE A 102 -18.47 15.61 -18.51
N GLY A 103 -18.15 16.87 -18.88
CA GLY A 103 -16.85 17.49 -18.60
C GLY A 103 -16.57 17.58 -17.11
N MET A 104 -17.54 18.13 -16.33
CA MET A 104 -17.47 18.15 -14.86
C MET A 104 -17.30 16.75 -14.27
N LEU A 105 -18.00 15.73 -14.79
CA LEU A 105 -17.85 14.35 -14.31
C LEU A 105 -16.46 13.77 -14.64
N ALA A 106 -15.90 14.06 -15.81
CA ALA A 106 -14.53 13.68 -16.16
C ALA A 106 -13.50 14.37 -15.26
N TRP A 107 -13.68 15.68 -15.01
CA TRP A 107 -12.85 16.45 -14.07
C TRP A 107 -12.91 15.86 -12.66
N ALA A 108 -14.10 15.47 -12.17
CA ALA A 108 -14.25 14.86 -10.85
C ALA A 108 -13.47 13.53 -10.72
N LEU A 109 -13.26 12.81 -11.83
CA LEU A 109 -12.37 11.64 -11.83
C LEU A 109 -10.90 12.02 -11.75
N SER A 110 -10.48 13.25 -12.05
CA SER A 110 -9.06 13.65 -12.01
C SER A 110 -8.57 14.00 -10.61
N VAL A 111 -9.53 14.27 -9.70
CA VAL A 111 -9.25 14.79 -8.38
C VAL A 111 -8.93 13.63 -7.42
N GLU A 112 -7.65 13.29 -7.35
CA GLU A 112 -7.08 12.53 -6.23
C GLU A 112 -6.36 13.52 -5.31
N GLY A 113 -6.84 13.67 -4.07
CA GLY A 113 -6.01 14.24 -3.02
C GLY A 113 -4.88 13.28 -2.64
N ASP A 114 -4.06 13.62 -1.65
CA ASP A 114 -3.03 12.72 -1.08
C ASP A 114 -3.60 11.42 -0.42
N ARG A 115 -4.88 11.12 -0.62
CA ARG A 115 -5.54 9.94 -0.07
C ARG A 115 -5.19 8.71 -0.91
N PRO A 116 -4.66 7.64 -0.28
CA PRO A 116 -4.35 6.42 -1.00
C PRO A 116 -5.62 5.79 -1.57
N VAL A 117 -5.69 5.69 -2.89
CA VAL A 117 -6.80 5.00 -3.57
C VAL A 117 -6.67 3.50 -3.38
N THR A 118 -7.73 2.89 -2.84
CA THR A 118 -7.78 1.42 -2.72
C THR A 118 -7.97 0.78 -4.09
N GLU A 119 -7.41 -0.41 -4.31
CA GLU A 119 -7.54 -1.11 -5.61
C GLU A 119 -9.00 -1.23 -6.11
N PRO A 120 -10.01 -1.52 -5.27
CA PRO A 120 -11.40 -1.52 -5.72
C PRO A 120 -11.88 -0.18 -6.30
N VAL A 121 -11.48 0.94 -5.69
CA VAL A 121 -11.83 2.29 -6.17
C VAL A 121 -11.09 2.59 -7.48
N ALA A 122 -9.81 2.24 -7.57
CA ALA A 122 -9.03 2.39 -8.80
C ALA A 122 -9.67 1.63 -9.98
N GLN A 123 -10.18 0.41 -9.76
CA GLN A 123 -10.89 -0.36 -10.81
C GLN A 123 -12.20 0.30 -11.23
N LEU A 124 -12.98 0.84 -10.29
CA LEU A 124 -14.20 1.57 -10.61
C LEU A 124 -13.91 2.85 -11.41
N ARG A 125 -12.84 3.57 -11.06
CA ARG A 125 -12.39 4.76 -11.78
C ARG A 125 -11.96 4.43 -13.21
N VAL A 126 -11.22 3.34 -13.42
CA VAL A 126 -10.92 2.81 -14.77
C VAL A 126 -12.21 2.52 -15.55
N GLY A 127 -13.20 1.87 -14.91
CA GLY A 127 -14.51 1.60 -15.51
C GLY A 127 -15.25 2.86 -15.94
N ALA A 128 -15.29 3.87 -15.07
CA ALA A 128 -15.92 5.16 -15.36
C ALA A 128 -15.22 5.89 -16.52
N THR A 129 -13.88 5.98 -16.49
CA THR A 129 -13.10 6.61 -17.57
C THR A 129 -13.29 5.93 -18.91
N ARG A 130 -13.32 4.58 -18.94
CA ARG A 130 -13.64 3.84 -20.19
C ARG A 130 -15.01 4.21 -20.72
N ALA A 131 -16.02 4.28 -19.86
CA ALA A 131 -17.37 4.63 -20.27
C ALA A 131 -17.43 6.06 -20.83
N LEU A 132 -16.70 7.02 -20.23
CA LEU A 132 -16.61 8.39 -20.76
C LEU A 132 -15.87 8.47 -22.10
N LEU A 133 -14.79 7.71 -22.28
CA LEU A 133 -14.08 7.62 -23.57
C LEU A 133 -14.98 7.11 -24.70
N LEU A 134 -15.90 6.20 -24.41
CA LEU A 134 -16.88 5.70 -25.38
C LEU A 134 -17.90 6.76 -25.84
N LEU A 135 -17.94 7.93 -25.19
CA LEU A 135 -18.79 9.07 -25.55
C LEU A 135 -18.06 10.19 -26.29
N ALA A 136 -16.75 10.07 -26.51
CA ALA A 136 -15.92 11.15 -27.03
C ALA A 136 -16.30 11.63 -28.46
N ASP A 137 -17.09 10.86 -29.21
CA ASP A 137 -17.63 11.21 -30.53
C ASP A 137 -19.03 11.87 -30.48
N ARG A 138 -19.66 11.94 -29.31
CA ARG A 138 -21.05 12.36 -29.12
C ARG A 138 -21.21 13.48 -28.13
N VAL A 139 -20.38 13.50 -27.11
CA VAL A 139 -20.47 14.40 -25.96
C VAL A 139 -19.22 15.24 -25.88
N ARG A 140 -19.39 16.50 -25.46
CA ARG A 140 -18.28 17.43 -25.23
C ARG A 140 -17.79 17.34 -23.79
N PHE A 141 -16.47 17.34 -23.64
CA PHE A 141 -15.75 17.30 -22.37
C PHE A 141 -14.86 18.53 -22.15
N ASP A 142 -14.83 19.50 -23.07
CA ASP A 142 -14.08 20.77 -22.97
C ASP A 142 -12.58 20.63 -22.63
N GLY A 143 -12.00 19.46 -22.89
CA GLY A 143 -10.60 19.14 -22.57
C GLY A 143 -10.41 18.38 -21.25
N ASP A 144 -11.43 18.33 -20.37
CA ASP A 144 -11.34 17.69 -19.05
C ASP A 144 -11.01 16.20 -19.14
N LEU A 145 -11.50 15.50 -20.18
CA LEU A 145 -11.19 14.10 -20.41
C LEU A 145 -9.71 13.89 -20.80
N ALA A 146 -9.12 14.80 -21.57
CA ALA A 146 -7.69 14.74 -21.89
C ALA A 146 -6.84 15.12 -20.68
N LEU A 147 -7.24 16.15 -19.92
CA LEU A 147 -6.59 16.56 -18.68
C LEU A 147 -6.58 15.43 -17.64
N LEU A 148 -7.70 14.72 -17.46
CA LEU A 148 -7.79 13.53 -16.61
C LEU A 148 -6.68 12.51 -16.94
N LEU A 149 -6.46 12.24 -18.22
CA LEU A 149 -5.48 11.25 -18.67
C LEU A 149 -4.04 11.76 -18.59
N ASP A 150 -3.84 13.08 -18.69
CA ASP A 150 -2.55 13.76 -18.54
C ASP A 150 -2.10 13.77 -17.08
N LEU A 151 -3.03 14.05 -16.16
CA LEU A 151 -2.77 14.06 -14.71
C LEU A 151 -2.59 12.66 -14.13
N ASP A 152 -3.14 11.62 -14.76
CA ASP A 152 -3.03 10.23 -14.29
C ASP A 152 -2.50 9.27 -15.37
N PRO A 153 -1.16 9.14 -15.50
CA PRO A 153 -0.54 8.24 -16.46
C PRO A 153 -0.88 6.75 -16.25
N VAL A 154 -1.19 6.34 -15.02
CA VAL A 154 -1.53 4.95 -14.66
C VAL A 154 -2.93 4.62 -15.15
N LEU A 155 -3.89 5.49 -14.88
CA LEU A 155 -5.24 5.40 -15.43
C LEU A 155 -5.20 5.41 -16.96
N ALA A 156 -4.47 6.34 -17.56
CA ALA A 156 -4.29 6.43 -19.00
C ALA A 156 -3.71 5.15 -19.62
N ALA A 157 -2.76 4.49 -18.92
CA ALA A 157 -2.23 3.20 -19.35
C ALA A 157 -3.30 2.09 -19.34
N ARG A 158 -4.16 2.08 -18.32
CA ARG A 158 -5.22 1.06 -18.15
C ARG A 158 -6.37 1.20 -19.16
N VAL A 159 -6.54 2.38 -19.77
CA VAL A 159 -7.60 2.68 -20.76
C VAL A 159 -7.07 2.90 -22.19
N GLY A 160 -5.82 2.48 -22.46
CA GLY A 160 -5.15 2.69 -23.74
C GLY A 160 -5.95 2.24 -24.99
N PRO A 161 -6.54 1.02 -25.00
CA PRO A 161 -7.37 0.58 -26.13
C PRO A 161 -8.57 1.48 -26.37
N GLU A 162 -9.30 1.85 -25.32
CA GLU A 162 -10.45 2.74 -25.41
C GLU A 162 -10.06 4.15 -25.84
N LEU A 163 -8.91 4.65 -25.39
CA LEU A 163 -8.37 5.93 -25.82
C LEU A 163 -8.05 5.95 -27.32
N THR A 164 -7.41 4.90 -27.83
CA THR A 164 -7.09 4.79 -29.27
C THR A 164 -8.37 4.78 -30.11
N TRP A 165 -9.39 4.04 -29.66
CA TRP A 165 -10.71 4.05 -30.29
C TRP A 165 -11.35 5.43 -30.22
N ALA A 166 -11.34 6.09 -29.05
CA ALA A 166 -11.96 7.40 -28.84
C ALA A 166 -11.32 8.50 -29.71
N VAL A 167 -9.99 8.49 -29.86
CA VAL A 167 -9.28 9.42 -30.76
C VAL A 167 -9.74 9.22 -32.21
N ALA A 168 -9.82 7.97 -32.67
CA ALA A 168 -10.24 7.66 -34.05
C ALA A 168 -11.69 8.12 -34.32
N GLU A 169 -12.61 7.83 -33.41
CA GLU A 169 -14.03 8.20 -33.54
C GLU A 169 -14.24 9.71 -33.38
N ALA A 170 -13.59 10.36 -32.42
CA ALA A 170 -13.64 11.82 -32.27
C ALA A 170 -13.11 12.53 -33.51
N ALA A 171 -11.99 12.05 -34.09
CA ALA A 171 -11.45 12.58 -35.33
C ALA A 171 -12.39 12.34 -36.53
N ALA A 172 -13.08 11.21 -36.58
CA ALA A 172 -14.09 10.94 -37.60
C ALA A 172 -15.31 11.86 -37.46
N ALA A 173 -15.81 12.04 -36.25
CA ALA A 173 -16.93 12.94 -35.93
C ALA A 173 -16.59 14.41 -36.23
N ALA A 174 -15.38 14.85 -35.93
CA ALA A 174 -14.89 16.20 -36.19
C ALA A 174 -14.79 16.55 -37.68
N ARG A 175 -14.65 15.55 -38.56
CA ARG A 175 -14.69 15.74 -40.03
C ARG A 175 -16.12 15.87 -40.58
N GLY A 176 -17.14 15.50 -39.80
CA GLY A 176 -18.55 15.67 -40.16
C GLY A 176 -19.11 17.03 -39.70
N ASP A 177 -20.44 17.12 -39.59
CA ASP A 177 -21.18 18.35 -39.23
C ASP A 177 -21.19 18.64 -37.71
N ARG A 178 -20.14 18.26 -36.97
CA ARG A 178 -20.03 18.48 -35.51
C ARG A 178 -18.76 19.27 -35.16
N PRO A 179 -18.65 20.55 -35.57
CA PRO A 179 -17.46 21.37 -35.33
C PRO A 179 -17.13 21.55 -33.84
N GLN A 180 -18.12 21.45 -32.96
CA GLN A 180 -17.94 21.53 -31.51
C GLN A 180 -17.09 20.39 -30.91
N LEU A 181 -16.98 19.25 -31.60
CA LEU A 181 -16.17 18.11 -31.15
C LEU A 181 -14.71 18.19 -31.63
N ARG A 182 -14.40 19.14 -32.52
CA ARG A 182 -13.07 19.27 -33.10
C ARG A 182 -11.99 19.55 -32.04
N VAL A 183 -12.25 20.48 -31.12
CA VAL A 183 -11.30 20.83 -30.06
C VAL A 183 -11.00 19.63 -29.17
N GLN A 184 -12.00 18.78 -28.90
CA GLN A 184 -11.82 17.56 -28.13
C GLN A 184 -11.03 16.50 -28.89
N ALA A 185 -11.33 16.31 -30.19
CA ALA A 185 -10.56 15.41 -31.04
C ALA A 185 -9.08 15.84 -31.09
N GLU A 186 -8.81 17.14 -31.27
CA GLU A 186 -7.46 17.70 -31.27
C GLU A 186 -6.77 17.51 -29.90
N SER A 187 -7.49 17.70 -28.79
CA SER A 187 -6.95 17.51 -27.43
C SER A 187 -6.59 16.05 -27.12
N LEU A 188 -7.45 15.10 -27.53
CA LEU A 188 -7.20 13.67 -27.36
C LEU A 188 -6.09 13.17 -28.29
N ASP A 189 -6.02 13.68 -29.53
CA ASP A 189 -4.97 13.37 -30.49
C ASP A 189 -3.61 13.90 -30.03
N ASP A 190 -3.54 15.15 -29.57
CA ASP A 190 -2.33 15.75 -28.99
C ASP A 190 -1.86 14.99 -27.75
N PHE A 191 -2.78 14.61 -26.85
CA PHE A 191 -2.45 13.73 -25.73
C PHE A 191 -1.88 12.37 -26.19
N ALA A 192 -2.54 11.71 -27.14
CA ALA A 192 -2.09 10.43 -27.68
C ALA A 192 -0.73 10.56 -28.39
N ALA A 193 -0.50 11.65 -29.12
CA ALA A 193 0.74 11.96 -29.80
C ALA A 193 1.88 12.22 -28.80
N ARG A 194 1.69 13.06 -27.78
CA ARG A 194 2.69 13.27 -26.71
C ARG A 194 3.06 11.96 -26.02
N ARG A 195 2.08 11.08 -25.78
CA ARG A 195 2.31 9.75 -25.22
C ARG A 195 3.09 8.84 -26.18
N ALA A 196 2.85 8.94 -27.48
CA ALA A 196 3.57 8.20 -28.50
C ALA A 196 4.98 8.75 -28.79
N GLU A 197 5.21 10.05 -28.59
CA GLU A 197 6.49 10.77 -28.73
C GLU A 197 7.38 10.69 -27.49
N SER A 198 6.79 10.36 -26.34
CA SER A 198 7.49 9.95 -25.13
C SER A 198 7.39 8.44 -24.90
N PRO A 199 7.76 7.56 -25.86
CA PRO A 199 8.01 6.18 -25.52
C PRO A 199 9.34 6.19 -24.79
N LEU A 200 9.32 6.39 -23.47
CA LEU A 200 10.39 5.81 -22.65
C LEU A 200 10.52 4.38 -23.17
N PRO A 201 11.69 3.99 -23.72
CA PRO A 201 11.82 2.72 -24.44
C PRO A 201 11.30 1.64 -23.51
N ALA A 202 10.18 1.02 -23.90
CA ALA A 202 9.39 0.23 -22.96
C ALA A 202 10.30 -0.84 -22.36
N VAL A 203 10.70 -0.62 -21.11
CA VAL A 203 11.77 -1.40 -20.49
C VAL A 203 11.18 -2.78 -20.25
N THR A 204 11.50 -3.76 -21.10
CA THR A 204 11.06 -5.14 -20.86
C THR A 204 11.79 -5.72 -19.67
N VAL A 205 11.04 -6.24 -18.69
CA VAL A 205 11.61 -6.87 -17.49
C VAL A 205 11.73 -8.37 -17.72
N ASP A 206 12.89 -8.78 -18.22
CA ASP A 206 13.29 -10.18 -18.33
C ASP A 206 14.26 -10.59 -17.21
N ALA A 207 14.65 -11.87 -17.16
CA ALA A 207 15.55 -12.37 -16.12
C ALA A 207 16.95 -11.71 -16.15
N PRO A 208 17.61 -11.50 -17.32
CA PRO A 208 18.84 -10.72 -17.38
C PRO A 208 18.70 -9.28 -16.84
N ARG A 209 17.58 -8.60 -17.11
CA ARG A 209 17.33 -7.25 -16.57
C ARG A 209 17.15 -7.26 -15.07
N LEU A 210 16.40 -8.23 -14.52
CA LEU A 210 16.28 -8.40 -13.07
C LEU A 210 17.64 -8.61 -12.40
N LEU A 211 18.54 -9.39 -12.99
CA LEU A 211 19.92 -9.54 -12.52
C LEU A 211 20.69 -8.21 -12.57
N GLY A 212 20.58 -7.47 -13.66
CA GLY A 212 21.19 -6.15 -13.83
C GLY A 212 20.72 -5.15 -12.76
N TRP A 213 19.41 -5.09 -12.53
CA TRP A 213 18.78 -4.28 -11.49
C TRP A 213 19.24 -4.70 -10.09
N ALA A 214 19.18 -5.98 -9.77
CA ALA A 214 19.65 -6.50 -8.48
C ALA A 214 21.13 -6.17 -8.22
N THR A 215 21.97 -6.26 -9.27
CA THR A 215 23.39 -5.92 -9.21
C THR A 215 23.61 -4.42 -8.94
N ARG A 216 22.87 -3.54 -9.62
CA ARG A 216 22.97 -2.08 -9.43
C ARG A 216 22.46 -1.67 -8.05
N LEU A 217 21.33 -2.21 -7.60
CA LEU A 217 20.78 -1.96 -6.26
C LEU A 217 21.73 -2.43 -5.14
N ALA A 218 22.41 -3.57 -5.31
CA ALA A 218 23.39 -4.06 -4.34
C ALA A 218 24.62 -3.13 -4.19
N ARG A 219 24.97 -2.39 -5.24
CA ARG A 219 26.09 -1.43 -5.26
C ARG A 219 25.67 -0.01 -4.86
N LEU A 220 24.37 0.28 -4.87
CA LEU A 220 23.84 1.57 -4.51
C LEU A 220 24.16 1.86 -3.03
N LEU A 221 24.74 3.03 -2.76
CA LEU A 221 24.93 3.53 -1.39
C LEU A 221 23.56 3.87 -0.77
N PRO A 222 23.45 4.26 0.51
CA PRO A 222 22.20 4.82 1.03
C PRO A 222 21.76 5.93 0.07
N ALA A 223 20.61 5.71 -0.56
CA ALA A 223 20.17 6.40 -1.75
C ALA A 223 18.68 6.64 -1.57
N GLY A 224 18.26 7.86 -1.91
CA GLY A 224 16.86 8.21 -1.93
C GLY A 224 16.12 7.49 -3.08
N PRO A 225 14.82 7.75 -3.23
CA PRO A 225 14.02 7.18 -4.32
C PRO A 225 14.58 7.51 -5.71
N ASP A 226 15.10 8.73 -5.92
CA ASP A 226 15.60 9.18 -7.23
C ASP A 226 16.84 8.40 -7.68
N ASP A 227 17.77 8.14 -6.77
CA ASP A 227 18.95 7.31 -7.02
C ASP A 227 18.56 5.87 -7.36
N ALA A 228 17.54 5.33 -6.68
CA ALA A 228 17.02 4.00 -6.97
C ALA A 228 16.35 3.94 -8.34
N LEU A 229 15.51 4.93 -8.69
CA LEU A 229 14.89 5.05 -10.02
C LEU A 229 15.95 5.16 -11.12
N ALA A 230 16.95 6.02 -10.93
CA ALA A 230 18.08 6.17 -11.85
C ALA A 230 18.86 4.86 -12.01
N ALA A 231 19.12 4.13 -10.91
CA ALA A 231 19.80 2.83 -10.96
C ALA A 231 19.00 1.73 -11.69
N LEU A 232 17.70 1.92 -11.89
CA LEU A 232 16.83 0.98 -12.60
C LEU A 232 16.58 1.42 -14.05
N ASP A 233 17.07 2.60 -14.45
CA ASP A 233 16.69 3.27 -15.70
C ASP A 233 15.16 3.47 -15.79
N LEU A 234 14.54 3.85 -14.67
CA LEU A 234 13.09 4.04 -14.52
C LEU A 234 12.76 5.47 -14.08
N THR A 235 11.52 5.87 -14.34
CA THR A 235 10.91 7.11 -13.83
C THR A 235 9.84 6.77 -12.82
N GLY A 236 9.60 7.65 -11.86
CA GLY A 236 8.57 7.43 -10.85
C GLY A 236 8.02 8.72 -10.27
N THR A 237 6.84 8.61 -9.67
CA THR A 237 6.12 9.68 -9.00
C THR A 237 5.76 9.21 -7.59
N ALA A 238 5.90 10.07 -6.59
CA ALA A 238 5.53 9.72 -5.23
C ALA A 238 4.02 9.43 -5.17
N GLU A 239 3.62 8.25 -4.66
CA GLU A 239 2.19 7.91 -4.48
C GLU A 239 1.72 8.25 -3.06
N ARG A 240 2.57 7.95 -2.07
CA ARG A 240 2.27 8.14 -0.64
C ARG A 240 3.57 8.12 0.17
N PRO A 241 3.56 8.57 1.44
CA PRO A 241 4.71 8.40 2.33
C PRO A 241 5.20 6.96 2.34
N GLY A 242 6.49 6.77 2.02
CA GLY A 242 7.11 5.45 1.95
C GLY A 242 6.85 4.66 0.65
N ARG A 243 6.24 5.23 -0.40
CA ARG A 243 6.03 4.52 -1.68
C ARG A 243 6.04 5.46 -2.90
N VAL A 244 6.78 5.06 -3.94
CA VAL A 244 6.90 5.77 -5.22
C VAL A 244 6.39 4.87 -6.35
N ALA A 245 5.35 5.27 -7.07
CA ALA A 245 4.92 4.61 -8.31
C ALA A 245 6.03 4.69 -9.34
N ILE A 246 6.24 3.62 -10.08
CA ILE A 246 7.03 3.67 -11.32
C ILE A 246 6.04 3.84 -12.47
N ALA A 247 6.07 5.00 -13.12
CA ALA A 247 5.17 5.40 -14.20
C ALA A 247 5.96 5.96 -15.40
N PRO A 248 5.76 5.42 -16.62
CA PRO A 248 4.95 4.24 -16.92
C PRO A 248 5.56 2.95 -16.33
N PRO A 249 4.76 1.92 -16.01
CA PRO A 249 5.31 0.65 -15.59
C PRO A 249 6.12 0.03 -16.75
N PRO A 250 7.19 -0.73 -16.44
CA PRO A 250 7.99 -1.43 -17.44
C PRO A 250 7.13 -2.36 -18.34
N ALA A 251 7.58 -2.65 -19.56
CA ALA A 251 6.84 -3.54 -20.46
C ALA A 251 6.67 -4.94 -19.86
N GLY A 252 5.44 -5.43 -19.88
CA GLY A 252 5.04 -6.70 -19.26
C GLY A 252 4.74 -6.62 -17.76
N VAL A 253 4.84 -5.43 -17.16
CA VAL A 253 4.55 -5.19 -15.74
C VAL A 253 3.23 -4.42 -15.62
N GLU A 254 2.26 -4.97 -14.88
CA GLU A 254 0.97 -4.32 -14.57
C GLU A 254 1.14 -3.12 -13.64
N SER A 255 2.04 -3.24 -12.66
CA SER A 255 2.37 -2.16 -11.73
C SER A 255 3.78 -2.36 -11.16
N ALA A 256 4.47 -1.25 -10.94
CA ALA A 256 5.80 -1.23 -10.34
C ALA A 256 5.87 -0.10 -9.31
N ALA A 257 6.54 -0.33 -8.19
CA ALA A 257 6.73 0.68 -7.15
C ALA A 257 8.05 0.50 -6.41
N LEU A 258 8.62 1.61 -5.94
CA LEU A 258 9.62 1.59 -4.86
C LEU A 258 8.89 1.66 -3.52
N VAL A 259 9.27 0.81 -2.58
CA VAL A 259 8.84 0.87 -1.19
C VAL A 259 10.01 1.35 -0.36
N LEU A 260 9.78 2.40 0.42
CA LEU A 260 10.77 3.06 1.26
C LEU A 260 10.45 2.80 2.74
N ARG A 261 11.50 2.74 3.55
CA ARG A 261 11.43 2.74 5.02
C ARG A 261 12.37 3.84 5.51
N GLU A 262 11.85 4.80 6.26
CA GLU A 262 12.63 5.95 6.74
C GLU A 262 13.37 6.67 5.58
N ASP A 263 12.64 6.93 4.49
CA ASP A 263 13.13 7.55 3.25
C ASP A 263 14.23 6.78 2.48
N ALA A 264 14.67 5.63 2.99
CA ALA A 264 15.59 4.73 2.30
C ALA A 264 14.85 3.63 1.54
N LEU A 265 15.40 3.21 0.39
CA LEU A 265 14.87 2.08 -0.36
C LEU A 265 14.87 0.79 0.50
N ASP A 266 13.68 0.23 0.74
CA ASP A 266 13.51 -1.10 1.33
C ASP A 266 13.49 -2.16 0.22
N HIS A 267 12.57 -2.02 -0.74
CA HIS A 267 12.50 -2.91 -1.90
C HIS A 267 11.81 -2.28 -3.11
N VAL A 268 12.09 -2.82 -4.30
CA VAL A 268 11.31 -2.60 -5.53
C VAL A 268 10.28 -3.70 -5.65
N LEU A 269 9.02 -3.38 -5.89
CA LEU A 269 7.96 -4.34 -6.12
C LEU A 269 7.49 -4.26 -7.58
N LEU A 270 7.49 -5.40 -8.27
CA LEU A 270 7.01 -5.55 -9.64
C LEU A 270 5.88 -6.58 -9.65
N ARG A 271 4.74 -6.22 -10.26
CA ARG A 271 3.63 -7.13 -10.51
C ARG A 271 3.46 -7.29 -12.01
N PHE A 272 3.56 -8.51 -12.50
CA PHE A 272 3.56 -8.79 -13.92
C PHE A 272 2.16 -8.99 -14.48
N ALA A 273 1.98 -8.62 -15.75
CA ALA A 273 0.83 -9.06 -16.52
C ALA A 273 0.87 -10.58 -16.71
N ARG A 274 -0.30 -11.20 -16.86
CA ARG A 274 -0.40 -12.64 -17.13
C ARG A 274 0.54 -13.05 -18.26
N HIS A 275 1.35 -14.07 -17.99
CA HIS A 275 2.34 -14.64 -18.93
C HIS A 275 3.50 -13.74 -19.34
N ALA A 276 3.61 -12.51 -18.84
CA ALA A 276 4.69 -11.60 -19.18
C ALA A 276 5.95 -11.80 -18.33
N ALA A 277 5.80 -12.28 -17.09
CA ALA A 277 6.94 -12.52 -16.19
C ALA A 277 7.92 -13.58 -16.74
N PRO A 278 9.24 -13.46 -16.48
CA PRO A 278 10.19 -14.50 -16.82
C PRO A 278 9.82 -15.83 -16.16
N THR A 279 10.05 -16.94 -16.86
CA THR A 279 9.79 -18.28 -16.30
C THR A 279 10.76 -18.59 -15.17
N ARG A 280 10.37 -19.53 -14.31
CA ARG A 280 11.21 -20.08 -13.25
C ARG A 280 12.56 -20.55 -13.79
N ALA A 281 12.58 -21.28 -14.90
CA ALA A 281 13.82 -21.72 -15.55
C ALA A 281 14.72 -20.55 -15.98
N ALA A 282 14.13 -19.47 -16.52
CA ALA A 282 14.88 -18.29 -16.93
C ALA A 282 15.47 -17.53 -15.74
N LEU A 283 14.71 -17.45 -14.63
CA LEU A 283 15.21 -16.89 -13.37
C LEU A 283 16.36 -17.72 -12.81
N ASP A 284 16.22 -19.05 -12.76
CA ASP A 284 17.28 -19.94 -12.27
C ASP A 284 18.56 -19.85 -13.12
N ALA A 285 18.43 -19.74 -14.44
CA ALA A 285 19.55 -19.58 -15.35
C ALA A 285 20.30 -18.24 -15.16
N ALA A 286 19.58 -17.15 -14.87
CA ALA A 286 20.16 -15.82 -14.73
C ALA A 286 20.66 -15.53 -13.30
N LEU A 287 19.90 -15.93 -12.29
CA LEU A 287 20.11 -15.54 -10.88
C LEU A 287 20.73 -16.67 -10.04
N GLY A 288 20.89 -17.88 -10.61
CA GLY A 288 21.38 -19.06 -9.91
C GLY A 288 20.27 -19.85 -9.22
N THR A 289 20.63 -20.78 -8.34
CA THR A 289 19.66 -21.65 -7.66
C THR A 289 18.86 -20.89 -6.61
N ALA A 290 17.54 -20.86 -6.75
CA ALA A 290 16.67 -20.25 -5.74
C ALA A 290 16.58 -21.08 -4.46
N ILE A 291 16.28 -20.39 -3.36
CA ILE A 291 15.95 -20.98 -2.06
C ILE A 291 14.44 -20.89 -1.88
N ALA A 292 13.77 -22.00 -1.59
CA ALA A 292 12.36 -21.99 -1.23
C ALA A 292 12.17 -21.25 0.10
N LEU A 293 11.25 -20.29 0.14
CA LEU A 293 10.90 -19.57 1.36
C LEU A 293 9.64 -20.20 1.99
N PRO A 294 9.48 -20.12 3.32
CA PRO A 294 8.26 -20.57 3.98
C PRO A 294 7.02 -19.87 3.42
N VAL A 295 5.97 -20.64 3.15
CA VAL A 295 4.66 -20.10 2.79
C VAL A 295 4.00 -19.59 4.06
N LEU A 296 3.77 -18.28 4.14
CA LEU A 296 3.07 -17.69 5.27
C LEU A 296 1.58 -18.06 5.20
N PRO A 297 0.93 -18.44 6.32
CA PRO A 297 -0.52 -18.62 6.37
C PRO A 297 -1.24 -17.38 5.85
N GLY A 298 -2.14 -17.55 4.87
CA GLY A 298 -2.85 -16.44 4.21
C GLY A 298 -2.06 -15.71 3.12
N GLY A 299 -0.81 -16.13 2.84
CA GLY A 299 -0.04 -15.62 1.71
C GLY A 299 -0.63 -16.05 0.36
N ALA A 300 -0.59 -15.16 -0.63
CA ALA A 300 -1.22 -15.37 -1.93
C ALA A 300 -0.48 -16.38 -2.85
N GLY A 301 0.70 -16.87 -2.48
CA GLY A 301 1.49 -17.77 -3.31
C GLY A 301 2.73 -18.33 -2.64
N THR A 302 3.48 -19.15 -3.38
CA THR A 302 4.71 -19.80 -2.90
C THR A 302 5.94 -18.96 -3.28
N PRO A 303 6.66 -18.37 -2.31
CA PRO A 303 7.80 -17.52 -2.61
C PRO A 303 9.11 -18.30 -2.72
N VAL A 304 9.98 -17.83 -3.61
CA VAL A 304 11.36 -18.33 -3.76
C VAL A 304 12.31 -17.14 -3.85
N ALA A 305 13.52 -17.29 -3.31
CA ALA A 305 14.49 -16.22 -3.21
C ALA A 305 15.78 -16.54 -3.96
N TYR A 306 16.30 -15.55 -4.67
CA TYR A 306 17.61 -15.55 -5.30
C TYR A 306 18.47 -14.50 -4.64
N ARG A 307 19.73 -14.82 -4.32
CA ARG A 307 20.65 -13.87 -3.70
C ARG A 307 21.70 -13.40 -4.70
N VAL A 308 21.70 -12.12 -5.01
CA VAL A 308 22.67 -11.46 -5.89
C VAL A 308 23.63 -10.65 -5.02
N ALA A 309 24.89 -11.07 -4.94
CA ALA A 309 25.93 -10.40 -4.16
C ALA A 309 27.16 -10.12 -5.05
N PRO A 310 27.16 -9.00 -5.80
CA PRO A 310 28.27 -8.66 -6.68
C PRO A 310 29.56 -8.44 -5.88
N PRO A 311 30.74 -8.75 -6.44
CA PRO A 311 32.02 -8.44 -5.80
C PRO A 311 32.11 -6.94 -5.47
N ALA A 312 32.65 -6.64 -4.28
CA ALA A 312 32.82 -5.29 -3.73
C ALA A 312 31.52 -4.50 -3.49
N ALA A 313 30.34 -5.11 -3.58
CA ALA A 313 29.09 -4.49 -3.15
C ALA A 313 29.02 -4.40 -1.61
N THR A 314 28.47 -3.29 -1.10
CA THR A 314 28.24 -3.10 0.34
C THR A 314 26.96 -3.80 0.82
N HIS A 315 26.09 -4.15 -0.11
CA HIS A 315 24.83 -4.86 0.12
C HIS A 315 24.73 -6.08 -0.79
N ALA A 316 23.84 -7.01 -0.44
CA ALA A 316 23.29 -7.98 -1.37
C ALA A 316 21.91 -7.51 -1.81
N CYS A 317 21.45 -7.99 -2.96
CA CYS A 317 20.06 -7.85 -3.37
C CYS A 317 19.42 -9.24 -3.37
N THR A 318 18.32 -9.40 -2.66
CA THR A 318 17.50 -10.61 -2.69
C THR A 318 16.34 -10.39 -3.63
N VAL A 319 16.25 -11.19 -4.69
CA VAL A 319 15.13 -11.22 -5.64
C VAL A 319 14.14 -12.27 -5.16
N ILE A 320 12.96 -11.85 -4.75
CA ILE A 320 11.89 -12.73 -4.24
C ILE A 320 10.81 -12.83 -5.31
N ALA A 321 10.65 -14.01 -5.89
CA ALA A 321 9.61 -14.30 -6.88
C ALA A 321 8.47 -15.08 -6.21
N THR A 322 7.23 -14.61 -6.34
CA THR A 322 6.05 -15.25 -5.74
C THR A 322 5.13 -15.80 -6.83
N PHE A 323 4.79 -17.08 -6.70
CA PHE A 323 3.99 -17.83 -7.68
C PHE A 323 2.60 -18.09 -7.08
N ASN A 324 1.57 -17.41 -7.60
CA ASN A 324 0.19 -17.56 -7.16
C ASN A 324 -0.49 -18.60 -8.07
N GLY A 325 -0.94 -19.71 -7.50
CA GLY A 325 -1.68 -20.74 -8.23
C GLY A 325 -0.84 -21.60 -9.20
N SER A 326 0.48 -21.41 -9.26
CA SER A 326 1.40 -22.32 -9.97
C SER A 326 2.49 -22.82 -9.01
N ALA A 327 2.84 -24.09 -9.17
CA ALA A 327 3.87 -24.74 -8.37
C ALA A 327 5.25 -24.23 -8.82
N PRO A 328 6.06 -23.61 -7.95
CA PRO A 328 7.36 -23.05 -8.34
C PRO A 328 8.38 -24.12 -8.74
N GLU A 329 8.09 -25.40 -8.52
CA GLU A 329 8.90 -26.53 -8.98
C GLU A 329 8.80 -26.75 -10.50
N ASP A 330 7.75 -26.26 -11.15
CA ASP A 330 7.62 -26.32 -12.61
C ASP A 330 8.55 -25.26 -13.24
N PRO A 331 9.55 -25.65 -14.05
CA PRO A 331 10.45 -24.70 -14.71
C PRO A 331 9.73 -23.72 -15.65
N ALA A 332 8.53 -24.05 -16.13
CA ALA A 332 7.71 -23.20 -16.99
C ALA A 332 6.79 -22.25 -16.20
N SER A 333 6.67 -22.43 -14.88
CA SER A 333 5.90 -21.53 -14.01
C SER A 333 6.43 -20.09 -14.10
N ARG A 334 5.55 -19.11 -13.87
CA ARG A 334 5.86 -17.69 -13.96
C ARG A 334 5.37 -17.00 -12.69
N PRO A 335 6.19 -16.16 -12.04
CA PRO A 335 5.75 -15.46 -10.84
C PRO A 335 4.79 -14.33 -11.19
N ASP A 336 3.80 -14.11 -10.35
CA ASP A 336 2.89 -12.96 -10.45
C ASP A 336 3.58 -11.69 -9.96
N THR A 337 4.46 -11.83 -8.97
CA THR A 337 5.20 -10.71 -8.38
C THR A 337 6.67 -11.03 -8.20
N VAL A 338 7.51 -10.02 -8.39
CA VAL A 338 8.94 -10.05 -8.06
C VAL A 338 9.27 -8.84 -7.20
N ALA A 339 9.89 -9.07 -6.05
CA ALA A 339 10.44 -8.03 -5.20
C ALA A 339 11.98 -8.05 -5.24
N LEU A 340 12.61 -6.88 -5.41
CA LEU A 340 14.06 -6.72 -5.30
C LEU A 340 14.36 -6.00 -3.99
N ARG A 341 14.75 -6.75 -2.96
CA ARG A 341 15.05 -6.22 -1.62
C ARG A 341 16.55 -6.04 -1.44
N ARG A 342 16.97 -4.89 -0.90
CA ARG A 342 18.37 -4.67 -0.55
C ARG A 342 18.63 -5.15 0.87
N ASP A 343 19.53 -6.11 1.02
CA ASP A 343 19.94 -6.66 2.31
C ASP A 343 21.35 -6.20 2.64
N ARG A 344 21.55 -5.62 3.83
CA ARG A 344 22.89 -5.26 4.29
C ARG A 344 23.72 -6.54 4.42
N LEU A 345 24.89 -6.58 3.79
CA LEU A 345 25.82 -7.66 4.04
C LEU A 345 26.25 -7.54 5.51
N PRO A 346 26.31 -8.64 6.28
CA PRO A 346 26.96 -8.60 7.58
C PRO A 346 28.36 -8.04 7.33
N ALA A 347 28.74 -7.01 8.08
CA ALA A 347 30.11 -6.50 8.02
C ALA A 347 31.02 -7.71 8.14
N SER A 348 31.85 -7.98 7.12
CA SER A 348 32.77 -9.10 7.17
C SER A 348 33.41 -9.07 8.53
N ALA A 349 33.13 -10.09 9.35
CA ALA A 349 33.74 -10.19 10.65
C ALA A 349 35.24 -10.01 10.41
N PRO A 350 35.94 -9.14 11.17
CA PRO A 350 37.36 -8.94 10.98
C PRO A 350 37.99 -10.32 10.90
N ALA A 351 38.70 -10.59 9.80
CA ALA A 351 39.23 -11.91 9.52
C ALA A 351 39.89 -12.43 10.80
N PRO A 352 39.45 -13.57 11.35
CA PRO A 352 39.96 -14.04 12.63
C PRO A 352 41.48 -14.09 12.52
N ALA A 353 42.17 -13.49 13.50
CA ALA A 353 43.63 -13.55 13.56
C ALA A 353 44.06 -15.01 13.38
N PRO A 354 45.07 -15.29 12.53
CA PRO A 354 45.42 -16.65 12.16
C PRO A 354 45.66 -17.46 13.44
N ALA A 355 44.78 -18.44 13.70
CA ALA A 355 44.91 -19.30 14.86
C ALA A 355 46.22 -20.11 14.72
N PRO A 356 47.05 -20.20 15.78
CA PRO A 356 48.22 -21.06 15.76
C PRO A 356 47.75 -22.51 15.56
N GLY A 357 48.41 -23.20 14.62
CA GLY A 357 47.94 -24.45 14.05
C GLY A 357 47.53 -25.52 15.05
N THR A 358 46.35 -26.09 14.84
CA THR A 358 45.90 -27.30 15.51
C THR A 358 45.30 -28.25 14.48
N GLY A 359 45.87 -29.45 14.42
CA GLY A 359 45.35 -30.57 13.64
C GLY A 359 43.89 -30.86 14.00
N GLY A 360 43.12 -31.24 13.00
CA GLY A 360 41.68 -31.44 13.13
C GLY A 360 41.31 -32.58 14.07
N PRO A 361 40.17 -32.46 14.76
CA PRO A 361 39.41 -33.60 15.23
C PRO A 361 38.04 -33.68 14.53
N THR A 362 37.60 -34.92 14.34
CA THR A 362 36.24 -35.32 14.00
C THR A 362 35.22 -34.65 14.94
N PRO A 363 34.08 -34.12 14.46
CA PRO A 363 33.14 -33.42 15.32
C PRO A 363 32.43 -34.38 16.29
N ALA A 364 32.76 -34.27 17.58
CA ALA A 364 31.94 -34.78 18.66
C ALA A 364 30.64 -33.97 18.75
N ARG A 365 29.56 -34.57 19.28
CA ARG A 365 28.26 -33.93 19.59
C ARG A 365 28.49 -32.57 20.26
N GLY A 366 28.39 -31.49 19.49
CA GLY A 366 28.82 -30.16 19.89
C GLY A 366 27.65 -29.32 20.41
N ASN A 367 27.95 -28.39 21.32
CA ASN A 367 27.00 -27.35 21.73
C ASN A 367 26.48 -26.60 20.50
N PRO A 368 25.20 -26.17 20.50
CA PRO A 368 24.67 -25.39 19.40
C PRO A 368 25.43 -24.07 19.28
N ILE A 369 25.72 -23.68 18.03
CA ILE A 369 26.46 -22.45 17.74
C ILE A 369 25.53 -21.26 18.03
N PRO A 370 26.00 -20.18 18.69
CA PRO A 370 25.20 -18.98 18.86
C PRO A 370 24.75 -18.40 17.51
N GLY A 371 23.47 -18.03 17.38
CA GLY A 371 22.90 -17.54 16.14
C GLY A 371 21.38 -17.75 16.03
N GLY A 372 20.83 -17.36 14.87
CA GLY A 372 19.44 -17.62 14.51
C GLY A 372 19.26 -18.99 13.85
N TYR A 373 18.10 -19.60 14.07
CA TYR A 373 17.70 -20.86 13.48
C TYR A 373 16.21 -20.82 13.12
N ALA A 374 15.80 -21.60 12.14
CA ALA A 374 14.43 -22.07 11.98
C ALA A 374 14.38 -23.54 12.40
N VAL A 375 13.51 -23.88 13.34
CA VAL A 375 13.26 -25.26 13.78
C VAL A 375 11.81 -25.58 13.51
N ALA A 376 11.53 -26.39 12.48
CA ALA A 376 10.18 -26.64 11.97
C ALA A 376 9.43 -25.31 11.71
N ASP A 377 10.06 -24.43 10.92
CA ASP A 377 9.58 -23.09 10.54
C ASP A 377 9.41 -22.08 11.68
N ARG A 378 9.74 -22.46 12.92
CA ARG A 378 9.71 -21.56 14.07
C ARG A 378 11.08 -20.89 14.26
N PRO A 379 11.16 -19.55 14.37
CA PRO A 379 12.40 -18.86 14.70
C PRO A 379 12.88 -19.24 16.09
N VAL A 380 14.15 -19.60 16.18
CA VAL A 380 14.86 -19.90 17.43
C VAL A 380 16.18 -19.11 17.49
N ARG A 381 16.41 -18.39 18.58
CA ARG A 381 17.68 -17.70 18.87
C ARG A 381 18.46 -18.52 19.89
N VAL A 382 19.72 -18.77 19.58
CA VAL A 382 20.69 -19.41 20.48
C VAL A 382 21.69 -18.34 20.91
N VAL A 383 21.81 -18.10 22.21
CA VAL A 383 22.72 -17.08 22.77
C VAL A 383 23.66 -17.76 23.76
N ALA A 384 24.96 -17.50 23.63
CA ALA A 384 25.93 -17.88 24.65
C ALA A 384 25.86 -16.89 25.83
N ALA A 385 25.69 -17.40 27.03
CA ALA A 385 25.81 -16.62 28.25
C ALA A 385 27.29 -16.48 28.67
N PRO A 386 27.64 -15.47 29.50
CA PRO A 386 29.02 -15.24 29.94
C PRO A 386 29.65 -16.41 30.71
N ASP A 387 28.84 -17.27 31.32
CA ASP A 387 29.27 -18.47 32.05
C ASP A 387 29.51 -19.69 31.13
N GLY A 388 29.38 -19.50 29.81
CA GLY A 388 29.52 -20.55 28.81
C GLY A 388 28.27 -21.41 28.62
N THR A 389 27.18 -21.17 29.37
CA THR A 389 25.90 -21.82 29.12
C THR A 389 25.25 -21.29 27.85
N VAL A 390 24.42 -22.11 27.21
CA VAL A 390 23.67 -21.73 26.01
C VAL A 390 22.21 -21.55 26.39
N ARG A 391 21.65 -20.38 26.09
CA ARG A 391 20.22 -20.10 26.24
C ARG A 391 19.55 -20.19 24.88
N VAL A 392 18.43 -20.90 24.83
CA VAL A 392 17.64 -21.05 23.60
C VAL A 392 16.29 -20.41 23.81
N SER A 393 15.89 -19.53 22.89
CA SER A 393 14.57 -18.88 22.91
C SER A 393 13.87 -19.08 21.58
N ALA A 394 12.59 -19.42 21.59
CA ALA A 394 11.79 -19.65 20.39
C ALA A 394 10.64 -18.65 20.31
N LEU A 395 10.29 -18.20 19.11
CA LEU A 395 9.20 -17.25 18.91
C LEU A 395 7.85 -17.91 19.24
N ASP A 396 7.15 -17.46 20.25
CA ASP A 396 5.77 -17.87 20.52
C ASP A 396 4.83 -17.26 19.49
N LEU A 397 4.22 -18.07 18.63
CA LEU A 397 3.41 -17.57 17.50
C LEU A 397 2.14 -16.83 17.96
N LEU A 398 1.66 -17.10 19.17
CA LEU A 398 0.48 -16.43 19.72
C LEU A 398 0.80 -15.03 20.24
N SER A 399 1.90 -14.87 20.98
CA SER A 399 2.30 -13.57 21.55
C SER A 399 3.25 -12.77 20.69
N GLY A 400 4.02 -13.40 19.80
CA GLY A 400 5.14 -12.78 19.10
C GLY A 400 6.40 -12.57 19.97
N ALA A 401 6.40 -13.00 21.24
CA ALA A 401 7.56 -12.90 22.13
C ALA A 401 8.56 -14.04 21.92
N LEU A 402 9.83 -13.83 22.23
CA LEU A 402 10.83 -14.90 22.26
C LEU A 402 10.83 -15.52 23.66
N VAL A 403 10.29 -16.74 23.76
CA VAL A 403 10.17 -17.43 25.06
C VAL A 403 11.28 -18.47 25.23
N PRO A 404 11.77 -18.72 26.47
CA PRO A 404 12.73 -19.78 26.74
C PRO A 404 12.27 -21.14 26.18
N ALA A 405 13.19 -21.85 25.53
CA ALA A 405 12.92 -23.08 24.79
C ALA A 405 14.08 -24.08 24.90
N ASP A 406 14.61 -24.28 26.11
CA ASP A 406 15.81 -25.10 26.37
C ASP A 406 15.67 -26.55 25.89
N ALA A 407 14.44 -27.07 25.77
CA ALA A 407 14.15 -28.38 25.18
C ALA A 407 14.61 -28.51 23.70
N LEU A 408 14.86 -27.41 23.01
CA LEU A 408 15.36 -27.39 21.62
C LEU A 408 16.89 -27.51 21.52
N VAL A 409 17.62 -27.35 22.62
CA VAL A 409 19.10 -27.51 22.65
C VAL A 409 19.55 -28.82 21.99
N PRO A 410 19.06 -30.02 22.38
CA PRO A 410 19.50 -31.27 21.75
C PRO A 410 19.10 -31.39 20.28
N VAL A 411 17.98 -30.77 19.87
CA VAL A 411 17.51 -30.78 18.47
C VAL A 411 18.45 -29.99 17.57
N ILE A 412 18.84 -28.78 18.02
CA ILE A 412 19.74 -27.89 17.28
C ILE A 412 21.16 -28.47 17.26
N ALA A 413 21.66 -28.93 18.41
CA ALA A 413 22.97 -29.55 18.55
C ALA A 413 23.12 -30.83 17.70
N GLY A 414 22.03 -31.59 17.55
CA GLY A 414 22.00 -32.81 16.74
C GLY A 414 21.87 -32.58 15.24
N GLY A 415 21.65 -31.34 14.78
CA GLY A 415 21.39 -31.05 13.36
C GLY A 415 20.20 -31.83 12.81
N GLY A 416 19.15 -32.01 13.62
CA GLY A 416 17.97 -32.80 13.25
C GLY A 416 17.29 -32.30 11.97
N ARG A 417 16.52 -33.17 11.30
CA ARG A 417 15.68 -32.75 10.16
C ARG A 417 14.78 -31.59 10.58
N GLY A 418 14.75 -30.53 9.77
CA GLY A 418 13.95 -29.33 10.04
C GLY A 418 14.68 -28.26 10.86
N VAL A 419 15.98 -28.41 11.15
CA VAL A 419 16.81 -27.34 11.68
C VAL A 419 17.56 -26.67 10.54
N GLN A 420 17.26 -25.40 10.31
CA GLN A 420 17.94 -24.57 9.32
C GLN A 420 18.64 -23.40 10.03
N PRO A 421 19.98 -23.27 9.93
CA PRO A 421 20.66 -22.08 10.44
C PRO A 421 20.25 -20.85 9.64
N LEU A 422 19.98 -19.75 10.34
CA LEU A 422 19.63 -18.45 9.78
C LEU A 422 20.72 -17.44 10.17
N GLY A 423 21.11 -16.59 9.22
CA GLY A 423 21.84 -15.37 9.59
C GLY A 423 20.92 -14.41 10.37
N ASP A 424 21.50 -13.50 11.17
CA ASP A 424 20.73 -12.58 12.03
C ASP A 424 19.65 -11.81 11.25
N SER A 425 20.00 -11.28 10.08
CA SER A 425 19.04 -10.57 9.21
C SER A 425 17.86 -11.47 8.77
N ALA A 426 18.12 -12.72 8.38
CA ALA A 426 17.05 -13.65 7.98
C ALA A 426 16.16 -14.03 9.17
N PHE A 427 16.76 -14.20 10.35
CA PHE A 427 16.04 -14.42 11.59
C PHE A 427 15.15 -13.23 11.96
N ASP A 428 15.68 -12.01 11.95
CA ASP A 428 14.95 -10.81 12.31
C ASP A 428 13.79 -10.54 11.33
N VAL A 429 13.99 -10.77 10.03
CA VAL A 429 12.92 -10.70 9.01
C VAL A 429 11.81 -11.69 9.29
N LEU A 430 12.15 -12.94 9.60
CA LEU A 430 11.17 -13.99 9.89
C LEU A 430 10.40 -13.68 11.18
N VAL A 431 11.08 -13.23 12.23
CA VAL A 431 10.45 -12.78 13.48
C VAL A 431 9.51 -11.62 13.24
N ALA A 432 9.94 -10.59 12.50
CA ALA A 432 9.10 -9.43 12.18
C ALA A 432 7.86 -9.82 11.37
N ALA A 433 7.99 -10.74 10.41
CA ALA A 433 6.86 -11.25 9.62
C ALA A 433 5.84 -11.97 10.50
N LEU A 434 6.30 -12.88 11.37
CA LEU A 434 5.42 -13.64 12.26
C LEU A 434 4.80 -12.77 13.37
N ARG A 435 5.53 -11.76 13.87
CA ARG A 435 4.98 -10.76 14.79
C ARG A 435 3.84 -9.97 14.17
N ARG A 436 3.90 -9.61 12.88
CA ARG A 436 2.78 -8.93 12.20
C ARG A 436 1.50 -9.76 12.17
N VAL A 437 1.63 -11.08 11.98
CA VAL A 437 0.47 -12.00 12.03
C VAL A 437 -0.12 -12.02 13.44
N ALA A 438 0.72 -12.23 14.46
CA ALA A 438 0.28 -12.24 15.85
C ALA A 438 -0.33 -10.88 16.29
N SER A 439 0.23 -9.77 15.78
CA SER A 439 -0.28 -8.40 15.98
C SER A 439 -1.69 -8.26 15.45
N HIS A 440 -1.91 -8.69 14.20
CA HIS A 440 -3.22 -8.62 13.56
C HIS A 440 -4.26 -9.42 14.36
N ASP A 441 -3.94 -10.65 14.74
CA ASP A 441 -4.82 -11.52 15.52
C ASP A 441 -5.20 -10.87 16.86
N ARG A 442 -4.25 -10.23 17.56
CA ARG A 442 -4.54 -9.47 18.79
C ARG A 442 -5.41 -8.24 18.53
N GLN A 443 -5.15 -7.49 17.46
CA GLN A 443 -5.93 -6.28 17.14
C GLN A 443 -7.37 -6.58 16.76
N VAL A 444 -7.68 -7.78 16.25
CA VAL A 444 -9.08 -8.18 15.97
C VAL A 444 -9.73 -8.93 17.13
N ALA A 445 -8.96 -9.38 18.12
CA ALA A 445 -9.49 -10.02 19.31
C ALA A 445 -10.14 -9.01 20.28
N ALA A 446 -11.20 -9.44 20.95
CA ALA A 446 -11.80 -8.69 22.04
C ALA A 446 -10.94 -8.82 23.31
N ILE A 447 -10.05 -7.85 23.54
CA ILE A 447 -9.11 -7.83 24.67
C ILE A 447 -9.56 -6.77 25.68
N ALA A 448 -9.78 -7.19 26.93
CA ALA A 448 -10.09 -6.30 28.04
C ALA A 448 -8.80 -5.86 28.74
N TRP A 449 -8.56 -4.55 28.76
CA TRP A 449 -7.41 -3.93 29.39
C TRP A 449 -7.77 -3.33 30.74
N HIS A 450 -6.98 -3.65 31.76
CA HIS A 450 -7.16 -3.22 33.13
C HIS A 450 -6.04 -2.25 33.54
N PRO A 451 -6.33 -1.22 34.36
CA PRO A 451 -5.30 -0.35 34.88
C PRO A 451 -4.35 -1.10 35.82
N THR A 452 -3.05 -0.84 35.70
CA THR A 452 -2.02 -1.43 36.59
C THR A 452 -1.67 -0.51 37.77
N GLY A 453 -1.88 0.79 37.62
CA GLY A 453 -1.38 1.83 38.52
C GLY A 453 0.08 2.24 38.26
N ASP A 454 0.76 1.61 37.30
CA ASP A 454 2.11 1.97 36.86
C ASP A 454 2.01 3.07 35.78
N PRO A 455 2.63 4.24 35.95
CA PRO A 455 2.57 5.30 34.93
C PRO A 455 3.30 4.95 33.63
N VAL A 456 4.27 4.03 33.64
CA VAL A 456 5.01 3.61 32.45
C VAL A 456 4.25 2.51 31.70
N LEU A 457 3.61 1.61 32.44
CA LEU A 457 2.85 0.49 31.89
C LEU A 457 1.39 0.55 32.35
N PRO A 458 0.63 1.60 31.97
CA PRO A 458 -0.68 1.93 32.55
C PRO A 458 -1.73 0.83 32.43
N HIS A 459 -1.57 -0.08 31.46
CA HIS A 459 -2.57 -1.08 31.14
C HIS A 459 -1.98 -2.50 31.10
N ARG A 460 -2.73 -3.47 31.63
CA ARG A 460 -2.48 -4.92 31.56
C ARG A 460 -3.69 -5.63 30.98
N ALA A 461 -3.45 -6.66 30.16
CA ALA A 461 -4.48 -7.57 29.71
C ALA A 461 -4.01 -9.04 29.79
N GLU A 462 -4.97 -9.96 29.86
CA GLU A 462 -4.72 -11.37 29.64
C GLU A 462 -5.44 -11.84 28.37
N HIS A 463 -4.70 -12.48 27.46
CA HIS A 463 -5.26 -13.01 26.23
C HIS A 463 -4.52 -14.28 25.82
N ALA A 464 -5.26 -15.33 25.45
CA ALA A 464 -4.71 -16.65 25.10
C ALA A 464 -3.72 -17.22 26.14
N GLY A 465 -3.98 -16.98 27.44
CA GLY A 465 -3.11 -17.44 28.53
C GLY A 465 -1.78 -16.68 28.67
N ARG A 466 -1.64 -15.52 28.00
CA ARG A 466 -0.47 -14.64 28.09
C ARG A 466 -0.85 -13.31 28.74
N SER A 467 0.08 -12.74 29.51
CA SER A 467 -0.06 -11.40 30.09
C SER A 467 0.62 -10.38 29.20
N TYR A 468 -0.13 -9.36 28.82
CA TYR A 468 0.35 -8.22 28.04
C TYR A 468 0.38 -6.98 28.91
N LEU A 469 1.39 -6.14 28.72
CA LEU A 469 1.50 -4.81 29.30
C LEU A 469 1.54 -3.81 28.14
N LEU A 470 0.99 -2.62 28.34
CA LEU A 470 0.94 -1.58 27.33
C LEU A 470 1.52 -0.30 27.89
N GLU A 471 2.50 0.22 27.16
CA GLU A 471 3.18 1.49 27.38
C GLU A 471 2.57 2.55 26.46
N ASP A 472 2.26 3.71 27.01
CA ASP A 472 1.76 4.85 26.24
C ASP A 472 2.96 5.66 25.71
N GLY A 473 3.01 5.89 24.40
CA GLY A 473 4.06 6.69 23.77
C GLY A 473 3.82 8.18 23.98
N ASP A 474 4.76 8.87 24.61
CA ASP A 474 4.66 10.30 24.95
C ASP A 474 5.09 11.25 23.82
N TYR A 475 5.66 10.73 22.72
CA TYR A 475 6.21 11.53 21.63
C TYR A 475 5.46 11.33 20.31
N PRO A 476 5.19 12.41 19.54
CA PRO A 476 4.43 12.34 18.29
C PRO A 476 5.13 11.54 17.16
N MET A 477 6.42 11.23 17.32
CA MET A 477 7.18 10.41 16.37
C MET A 477 7.26 8.93 16.78
N GLN A 478 6.79 8.58 17.97
CA GLN A 478 6.74 7.20 18.45
C GLN A 478 5.33 6.63 18.24
N ALA A 479 5.24 5.30 18.15
CA ALA A 479 3.94 4.66 18.17
C ALA A 479 3.21 5.01 19.46
N ARG A 480 1.92 5.33 19.35
CA ARG A 480 1.12 5.80 20.47
C ARG A 480 1.00 4.76 21.59
N TYR A 481 1.04 3.47 21.23
CA TYR A 481 1.00 2.35 22.17
C TYR A 481 2.05 1.32 21.82
N VAL A 482 2.82 0.87 22.81
CA VAL A 482 3.79 -0.21 22.68
C VAL A 482 3.32 -1.38 23.54
N VAL A 483 3.14 -2.56 22.94
CA VAL A 483 2.65 -3.75 23.64
C VAL A 483 3.82 -4.65 23.97
N HIS A 484 3.90 -5.03 25.24
CA HIS A 484 4.92 -5.92 25.80
C HIS A 484 4.31 -7.26 26.21
N CYS A 485 5.00 -8.36 25.96
CA CYS A 485 4.64 -9.69 26.47
C CYS A 485 5.88 -10.40 27.01
N GLY A 486 5.87 -10.72 28.30
CA GLY A 486 7.03 -11.36 28.95
C GLY A 486 8.30 -10.48 28.98
N GLY A 487 8.13 -9.16 28.91
CA GLY A 487 9.22 -8.18 28.85
C GLY A 487 9.75 -7.87 27.44
N ASP A 488 9.30 -8.62 26.43
CA ASP A 488 9.62 -8.33 25.03
C ASP A 488 8.58 -7.36 24.43
N GLU A 489 9.07 -6.39 23.66
CA GLU A 489 8.25 -5.61 22.75
C GLU A 489 7.70 -6.51 21.63
N VAL A 490 6.38 -6.62 21.53
CA VAL A 490 5.70 -7.46 20.53
C VAL A 490 4.88 -6.68 19.52
N ASP A 491 4.37 -5.48 19.86
CA ASP A 491 3.65 -4.60 18.93
C ASP A 491 3.96 -3.11 19.14
N ARG A 492 3.74 -2.35 18.07
CA ARG A 492 3.66 -0.89 18.04
C ARG A 492 2.38 -0.47 17.32
N LEU A 493 1.54 0.33 17.97
CA LEU A 493 0.22 0.72 17.48
C LEU A 493 0.05 2.24 17.52
N ASP A 494 -0.39 2.84 16.42
CA ASP A 494 -0.66 4.28 16.35
C ASP A 494 -2.03 4.66 16.90
N ALA A 495 -2.94 3.70 16.97
CA ALA A 495 -4.30 3.88 17.45
C ALA A 495 -4.74 2.73 18.33
N TRP A 496 -5.71 3.00 19.21
CA TRP A 496 -6.33 1.98 20.05
C TRP A 496 -7.24 1.10 19.19
N PRO A 497 -7.03 -0.23 19.11
CA PRO A 497 -7.90 -1.11 18.34
C PRO A 497 -9.35 -1.06 18.82
N ARG A 498 -10.30 -1.00 17.88
CA ARG A 498 -11.74 -0.83 18.19
C ARG A 498 -12.36 -1.98 18.98
N THR A 499 -11.76 -3.16 18.88
CA THR A 499 -12.16 -4.40 19.58
C THR A 499 -11.67 -4.44 21.02
N TRP A 500 -10.71 -3.58 21.39
CA TRP A 500 -10.14 -3.54 22.73
C TRP A 500 -10.97 -2.63 23.63
N THR A 501 -11.23 -3.08 24.86
CA THR A 501 -11.97 -2.32 25.85
C THR A 501 -11.04 -1.86 26.96
N ARG A 502 -11.16 -0.57 27.36
CA ARG A 502 -10.52 -0.07 28.58
C ARG A 502 -11.50 -0.27 29.73
N ALA A 503 -11.08 -0.96 30.78
CA ALA A 503 -11.78 -0.88 32.05
C ALA A 503 -11.67 0.57 32.54
N HIS A 504 -12.73 1.35 32.40
CA HIS A 504 -12.83 2.63 33.07
C HIS A 504 -12.76 2.32 34.56
N GLY A 505 -11.71 2.78 35.23
CA GLY A 505 -11.69 2.73 36.68
C GLY A 505 -12.90 3.52 37.16
N ASP A 506 -13.88 2.84 37.76
CA ASP A 506 -15.13 3.40 38.28
C ASP A 506 -14.91 4.40 39.46
N GLY A 507 -13.76 5.09 39.51
CA GLY A 507 -13.30 5.89 40.63
C GLY A 507 -13.17 7.39 40.38
N SER A 508 -13.40 7.90 39.16
CA SER A 508 -13.46 9.37 38.97
C SER A 508 -14.86 9.88 39.30
N ALA A 509 -15.19 9.88 40.59
CA ALA A 509 -16.26 10.69 41.13
C ALA A 509 -15.95 12.14 40.77
N THR A 510 -16.77 12.69 39.87
CA THR A 510 -16.69 14.05 39.37
C THR A 510 -16.88 15.00 40.55
N ALA A 511 -15.79 15.61 41.02
CA ALA A 511 -15.85 16.73 41.95
C ALA A 511 -16.60 17.87 41.24
N THR A 512 -17.87 18.04 41.60
CA THR A 512 -18.71 19.12 41.10
C THR A 512 -18.17 20.43 41.70
N ALA A 513 -17.47 21.21 40.88
CA ALA A 513 -17.06 22.56 41.21
C ALA A 513 -18.33 23.41 41.45
N THR A 514 -18.53 23.81 42.70
CA THR A 514 -19.60 24.72 43.12
C THR A 514 -19.23 26.12 42.63
N ALA A 515 -19.95 26.62 41.63
CA ALA A 515 -19.84 28.00 41.19
C ALA A 515 -20.54 28.91 42.22
N THR A 516 -19.73 29.61 43.03
CA THR A 516 -20.18 30.76 43.82
C THR A 516 -20.50 31.91 42.87
N ALA A 517 -21.77 32.29 42.81
CA ALA A 517 -22.22 33.57 42.31
C ALA A 517 -21.91 34.66 43.36
N GLY A 518 -21.05 35.62 43.00
CA GLY A 518 -21.21 37.02 43.45
C GLY A 518 -21.85 37.75 42.26
N ASP A 519 -23.01 38.38 42.34
CA ASP A 519 -23.45 39.42 43.29
C ASP A 519 -22.46 40.59 43.37
N ASP A 520 -22.64 41.52 42.44
CA ASP A 520 -22.39 42.95 42.63
C ASP A 520 -23.27 43.71 41.60
N GLY A 521 -24.34 44.32 42.09
CA GLY A 521 -24.93 45.53 41.49
C GLY A 521 -24.50 46.77 42.31
N PRO A 522 -25.11 47.95 42.12
CA PRO A 522 -25.93 48.46 41.02
C PRO A 522 -25.19 49.36 40.01
#